data_AF-A0A2L2BP80-F1
#
_entry.id   AF-A0A2L2BP80-F1
#
_cell.length_a   1.000
_cell.length_b   1.000
_cell.length_c   1.000
_cell.angle_alpha   90.00
_cell.angle_beta   90.00
_cell.angle_gamma   90.00
#
_symmetry.space_group_name_H-M   'P 1'
#
loop_
_entity.id
_entity.type
_entity.pdbx_description
1 polymer ?
#
loop_
_entity_poly.entity_id
_entity_poly.type
_entity_poly.pdbx_seq_one_letter_code
_entity_poly.pdbx_strand_id
1 'polypeptide(L)'
;MTPGIHLNLLAGVGDSATGAQVEIAGVKLRTGSGYTLTLRSNPMVLADDVVGSSAAMEEIVFLPAGLSPGAHSLTLTAQTEDGTNLTLVQRFSVGADGRFASVDSPVGGVVAVTGETLARTGAPESAVLMGLT
;
A
#
# COMPACT_ATOMS: atom_id res chain seq x y z
N MET A 1 -9.67 18.30 -9.02
CA MET A 1 -9.50 16.96 -8.40
C MET A 1 -8.14 16.40 -8.82
N THR A 2 -7.35 15.97 -7.86
CA THR A 2 -5.98 15.44 -8.04
C THR A 2 -6.04 13.91 -8.18
N PRO A 3 -5.29 13.27 -9.08
CA PRO A 3 -5.25 11.81 -9.17
C PRO A 3 -4.72 11.20 -7.88
N GLY A 4 -5.27 10.05 -7.48
CA GLY A 4 -4.85 9.40 -6.23
C GLY A 4 -5.51 8.05 -6.03
N ILE A 5 -4.90 7.28 -5.12
CA ILE A 5 -5.43 6.02 -4.61
C ILE A 5 -5.55 6.08 -3.08
N HIS A 6 -6.38 5.20 -2.54
CA HIS A 6 -6.67 5.04 -1.13
C HIS A 6 -6.61 3.54 -0.79
N LEU A 7 -6.03 3.23 0.37
CA LEU A 7 -5.93 1.88 0.92
C LEU A 7 -6.21 1.96 2.43
N ASN A 8 -7.23 1.21 2.86
CA ASN A 8 -7.69 1.23 4.23
C ASN A 8 -8.10 -0.16 4.71
N LEU A 9 -7.30 -0.74 5.61
CA LEU A 9 -7.68 -1.90 6.40
C LEU A 9 -8.72 -1.50 7.46
N LEU A 10 -9.95 -1.97 7.30
CA LEU A 10 -11.10 -1.72 8.17
C LEU A 10 -11.08 -2.62 9.41
N ALA A 11 -9.99 -2.54 10.18
CA ALA A 11 -9.83 -3.30 11.43
C ALA A 11 -8.98 -2.54 12.44
N GLY A 12 -9.26 -2.76 13.73
CA GLY A 12 -8.51 -2.22 14.85
C GLY A 12 -7.64 -3.27 15.54
N VAL A 13 -6.81 -2.80 16.48
CA VAL A 13 -6.05 -3.70 17.36
C VAL A 13 -7.02 -4.53 18.20
N GLY A 14 -6.79 -5.84 18.25
CA GLY A 14 -7.64 -6.79 18.96
C GLY A 14 -8.79 -7.39 18.14
N ASP A 15 -9.02 -6.91 16.91
CA ASP A 15 -9.93 -7.55 15.96
C ASP A 15 -9.30 -8.79 15.33
N SER A 16 -10.15 -9.70 14.86
CA SER A 16 -9.71 -10.90 14.12
C SER A 16 -9.10 -10.51 12.78
N ALA A 17 -7.90 -11.03 12.48
CA ALA A 17 -7.23 -10.76 11.20
C ALA A 17 -7.83 -11.53 10.01
N THR A 18 -8.38 -12.71 10.29
CA THR A 18 -9.03 -13.56 9.28
C THR A 18 -10.29 -12.88 8.75
N GLY A 19 -10.38 -12.71 7.43
CA GLY A 19 -11.55 -12.13 6.78
C GLY A 19 -11.74 -10.64 7.06
N ALA A 20 -10.72 -9.95 7.59
CA ALA A 20 -10.78 -8.50 7.75
C ALA A 20 -10.92 -7.81 6.40
N GLN A 21 -11.72 -6.74 6.37
CA GLN A 21 -12.01 -6.00 5.15
C GLN A 21 -10.91 -4.99 4.84
N VAL A 22 -10.56 -4.89 3.57
CA VAL A 22 -9.63 -3.90 3.02
C VAL A 22 -10.40 -3.13 1.95
N GLU A 23 -10.59 -1.85 2.19
CA GLU A 23 -11.15 -0.93 1.21
C GLU A 23 -10.02 -0.37 0.35
N ILE A 24 -10.20 -0.47 -0.97
CA ILE A 24 -9.36 0.20 -1.95
C ILE A 24 -10.21 1.12 -2.81
N ALA A 25 -9.68 2.31 -3.11
CA ALA A 25 -10.34 3.24 -3.99
C ALA A 25 -9.32 4.05 -4.79
N GLY A 26 -9.75 4.64 -5.90
CA GLY A 26 -8.92 5.52 -6.71
C GLY A 26 -9.69 6.34 -7.72
N VAL A 27 -9.11 7.48 -8.11
CA VAL A 27 -9.70 8.44 -9.05
C VAL A 27 -8.66 8.98 -10.03
N LYS A 28 -9.11 9.33 -11.25
CA LYS A 28 -8.26 9.75 -12.37
C LYS A 28 -7.16 8.73 -12.69
N LEU A 29 -7.54 7.46 -12.63
CA LEU A 29 -6.69 6.35 -13.03
C LEU A 29 -6.77 6.15 -14.54
N ARG A 30 -5.75 5.54 -15.14
CA ARG A 30 -5.75 5.24 -16.56
C ARG A 30 -6.74 4.13 -16.86
N THR A 31 -7.80 4.47 -17.61
CA THR A 31 -8.74 3.49 -18.15
C THR A 31 -8.02 2.39 -18.95
N GLY A 32 -8.37 1.14 -18.70
CA GLY A 32 -7.75 -0.03 -19.33
C GLY A 32 -6.41 -0.43 -18.71
N SER A 33 -5.88 0.31 -17.72
CA SER A 33 -4.72 -0.14 -16.93
C SER A 33 -5.14 -1.05 -15.79
N GLY A 34 -4.27 -2.00 -15.42
CA GLY A 34 -4.49 -2.87 -14.28
C GLY A 34 -4.18 -2.19 -12.95
N TYR A 35 -4.89 -2.59 -11.91
CA TYR A 35 -4.53 -2.34 -10.52
C TYR A 35 -4.37 -3.67 -9.78
N THR A 36 -3.58 -3.66 -8.70
CA THR A 36 -3.28 -4.89 -7.95
C THR A 36 -3.13 -4.59 -6.47
N LEU A 37 -3.76 -5.40 -5.63
CA LEU A 37 -3.56 -5.42 -4.18
C LEU A 37 -2.81 -6.71 -3.80
N THR A 38 -1.65 -6.58 -3.18
CA THR A 38 -0.82 -7.73 -2.79
C THR A 38 -0.52 -7.73 -1.29
N LEU A 39 -0.71 -8.87 -0.63
CA LEU A 39 -0.18 -9.15 0.70
C LEU A 39 1.25 -9.68 0.57
N ARG A 40 2.25 -8.96 1.09
CA ARG A 40 3.68 -9.29 0.82
C ARG A 40 4.32 -10.32 1.75
N SER A 41 3.77 -10.61 2.91
CA SER A 41 4.39 -11.51 3.89
C SER A 41 4.50 -12.94 3.38
N ASN A 42 3.51 -13.36 2.60
CA ASN A 42 3.57 -14.49 1.70
C ASN A 42 2.95 -13.97 0.40
N PRO A 43 3.75 -13.61 -0.63
CA PRO A 43 3.28 -12.87 -1.80
C PRO A 43 2.00 -13.46 -2.38
N MET A 44 0.88 -12.82 -2.07
CA MET A 44 -0.45 -13.28 -2.43
C MET A 44 -1.22 -12.11 -2.99
N VAL A 45 -1.69 -12.25 -4.22
CA VAL A 45 -2.57 -11.29 -4.87
C VAL A 45 -3.95 -11.44 -4.26
N LEU A 46 -4.47 -10.35 -3.71
CA LEU A 46 -5.80 -10.28 -3.10
C LEU A 46 -6.84 -9.72 -4.07
N ALA A 47 -6.41 -8.80 -4.94
CA ALA A 47 -7.20 -8.27 -6.04
C ALA A 47 -6.31 -8.01 -7.25
N ASP A 48 -6.79 -8.36 -8.43
CA ASP A 48 -6.25 -7.98 -9.73
C ASP A 48 -7.40 -7.68 -10.68
N ASP A 49 -7.47 -6.46 -11.17
CA ASP A 49 -8.55 -6.05 -12.07
C ASP A 49 -8.12 -4.83 -12.90
N VAL A 50 -8.99 -4.38 -13.78
CA VAL A 50 -8.75 -3.33 -14.76
C VAL A 50 -9.62 -2.11 -14.45
N VAL A 51 -9.01 -0.93 -14.52
CA VAL A 51 -9.73 0.34 -14.38
C VAL A 51 -10.71 0.51 -15.53
N GLY A 52 -12.01 0.56 -15.21
CA GLY A 52 -13.09 0.75 -16.18
C GLY A 52 -13.18 2.17 -16.74
N SER A 53 -14.15 2.40 -17.62
CA SER A 53 -14.34 3.67 -18.36
C SER A 53 -14.57 4.90 -17.49
N SER A 54 -14.93 4.72 -16.22
CA SER A 54 -15.11 5.79 -15.23
C SER A 54 -13.80 6.38 -14.70
N ALA A 55 -12.63 5.83 -15.08
CA ALA A 55 -11.32 6.24 -14.57
C ALA A 55 -11.23 6.24 -13.03
N ALA A 56 -11.99 5.35 -12.39
CA ALA A 56 -12.11 5.20 -10.96
C ALA A 56 -12.20 3.71 -10.60
N MET A 57 -11.79 3.40 -9.37
CA MET A 57 -11.93 2.07 -8.78
C MET A 57 -12.47 2.22 -7.35
N GLU A 58 -13.28 1.27 -6.91
CA GLU A 58 -13.74 1.13 -5.53
C GLU A 58 -14.08 -0.34 -5.30
N GLU A 59 -13.42 -0.98 -4.34
CA GLU A 59 -13.58 -2.41 -4.06
C GLU A 59 -13.33 -2.71 -2.58
N ILE A 60 -14.05 -3.71 -2.06
CA ILE A 60 -13.79 -4.31 -0.75
C ILE A 60 -13.19 -5.70 -0.95
N VAL A 61 -11.98 -5.88 -0.45
CA VAL A 61 -11.21 -7.12 -0.51
C VAL A 61 -11.10 -7.71 0.89
N PHE A 62 -10.98 -9.03 1.03
CA PHE A 62 -10.88 -9.70 2.33
C PHE A 62 -9.49 -10.29 2.55
N LEU A 63 -8.95 -10.13 3.76
CA LEU A 63 -7.72 -10.83 4.15
C LEU A 63 -7.97 -12.35 4.22
N PRO A 64 -7.00 -13.17 3.77
CA PRO A 64 -7.12 -14.62 3.87
C PRO A 64 -7.11 -15.08 5.33
N ALA A 65 -7.67 -16.26 5.56
CA ALA A 65 -7.54 -16.93 6.84
C ALA A 65 -6.11 -17.44 7.07
N GLY A 66 -5.75 -17.63 8.34
CA GLY A 66 -4.50 -18.31 8.70
C GLY A 66 -3.23 -17.49 8.47
N LEU A 67 -3.32 -16.16 8.57
CA LEU A 67 -2.14 -15.30 8.56
C LEU A 67 -1.20 -15.70 9.70
N SER A 68 0.07 -15.94 9.35
CA SER A 68 1.10 -16.22 10.35
C SER A 68 1.21 -15.04 11.32
N PRO A 69 1.44 -15.28 12.62
CA PRO A 69 1.84 -14.24 13.55
C PRO A 69 3.08 -13.50 13.02
N GLY A 70 3.15 -12.18 13.23
CA GLY A 70 4.24 -11.33 12.78
C GLY A 70 3.80 -10.12 11.97
N ALA A 71 4.76 -9.45 11.34
CA ALA A 71 4.54 -8.24 10.55
C ALA A 71 4.09 -8.56 9.12
N HIS A 72 3.13 -7.78 8.63
CA HIS A 72 2.54 -7.90 7.31
C HIS A 72 2.45 -6.54 6.61
N SER A 73 2.32 -6.58 5.28
CA SER A 73 2.06 -5.37 4.49
C SER A 73 1.16 -5.64 3.29
N LEU A 74 0.22 -4.73 3.07
CA LEU A 74 -0.60 -4.63 1.88
C LEU A 74 0.02 -3.60 0.96
N THR A 75 0.18 -3.95 -0.31
CA THR A 75 0.70 -3.05 -1.36
C THR A 75 -0.37 -2.91 -2.44
N LEU A 76 -0.88 -1.70 -2.62
CA LEU A 76 -1.79 -1.35 -3.71
C LEU A 76 -1.01 -0.61 -4.80
N THR A 77 -1.12 -1.07 -6.03
CA THR A 77 -0.52 -0.42 -7.21
C THR A 77 -1.59 -0.09 -8.25
N ALA A 78 -1.50 1.09 -8.85
CA ALA A 78 -2.35 1.53 -9.95
C ALA A 78 -1.58 2.51 -10.85
N GLN A 79 -2.17 2.94 -11.96
CA GLN A 79 -1.56 3.93 -12.86
C GLN A 79 -2.50 5.13 -13.09
N THR A 80 -1.96 6.35 -13.06
CA THR A 80 -2.70 7.57 -13.41
C THR A 80 -2.89 7.69 -14.91
N GLU A 81 -3.83 8.54 -15.36
CA GLU A 81 -4.05 8.83 -16.78
C GLU A 81 -2.74 9.14 -17.54
N ASP A 82 -1.86 9.97 -16.97
CA ASP A 82 -0.55 10.34 -17.53
C ASP A 82 0.46 9.18 -17.61
N GLY A 83 0.15 8.02 -17.02
CA GLY A 83 1.03 6.84 -17.02
C GLY A 83 1.93 6.73 -15.78
N THR A 84 1.75 7.61 -14.80
CA THR A 84 2.50 7.57 -13.54
C THR A 84 2.00 6.42 -12.67
N ASN A 85 2.90 5.57 -12.19
CA ASN A 85 2.54 4.51 -11.26
C ASN A 85 2.31 5.10 -9.86
N LEU A 86 1.18 4.74 -9.26
CA LEU A 86 0.86 5.01 -7.87
C LEU A 86 1.12 3.75 -7.04
N THR A 87 1.68 3.93 -5.84
CA THR A 87 1.86 2.81 -4.89
C THR A 87 1.57 3.24 -3.47
N LEU A 88 0.70 2.50 -2.78
CA LEU A 88 0.46 2.65 -1.36
C LEU A 88 0.81 1.38 -0.61
N VAL A 89 1.39 1.54 0.57
CA VAL A 89 1.74 0.44 1.45
C VAL A 89 1.13 0.69 2.82
N GLN A 90 0.25 -0.20 3.26
CA GLN A 90 -0.28 -0.21 4.62
C GLN A 90 0.33 -1.38 5.38
N ARG A 91 0.82 -1.13 6.59
CA ARG A 91 1.45 -2.15 7.44
C ARG A 91 0.53 -2.56 8.58
N PHE A 92 0.63 -3.81 8.99
CA PHE A 92 -0.06 -4.32 10.17
C PHE A 92 0.72 -5.50 10.75
N SER A 93 0.39 -5.91 11.97
CA SER A 93 0.98 -7.12 12.58
C SER A 93 -0.13 -7.98 13.19
N VAL A 94 0.06 -9.29 13.14
CA VAL A 94 -0.86 -10.29 13.69
C VAL A 94 -0.21 -10.96 14.91
N GLY A 95 -0.96 -11.05 16.01
CA GLY A 95 -0.56 -11.74 17.23
C GLY A 95 -0.65 -13.27 17.11
N ALA A 96 -0.09 -13.98 18.09
CA ALA A 96 -0.13 -15.46 18.14
C ALA A 96 -1.56 -16.02 18.23
N ASP A 97 -2.49 -15.23 18.72
CA ASP A 97 -3.92 -15.51 18.85
C ASP A 97 -4.73 -15.20 17.58
N GLY A 98 -4.08 -14.76 16.50
CA GLY A 98 -4.71 -14.51 15.19
C GLY A 98 -5.45 -13.17 15.10
N ARG A 99 -5.21 -12.26 16.04
CA ARG A 99 -5.77 -10.89 16.07
C ARG A 99 -4.75 -9.85 15.66
N PHE A 100 -5.20 -8.67 15.26
CA PHE A 100 -4.30 -7.56 14.97
C PHE A 100 -3.60 -7.07 16.25
N ALA A 101 -2.28 -7.05 16.23
CA ALA A 101 -1.44 -6.48 17.28
C ALA A 101 -1.07 -5.01 17.00
N SER A 102 -1.03 -4.61 15.73
CA SER A 102 -0.82 -3.23 15.29
C SER A 102 -1.42 -3.04 13.91
N VAL A 103 -2.02 -1.89 13.64
CA VAL A 103 -2.53 -1.50 12.32
C VAL A 103 -2.06 -0.07 12.05
N ASP A 104 -1.41 0.14 10.90
CA ASP A 104 -1.05 1.48 10.46
C ASP A 104 -2.29 2.28 10.08
N SER A 105 -2.22 3.60 10.18
CA SER A 105 -3.33 4.49 9.82
C SER A 105 -3.71 4.30 8.35
N PRO A 106 -4.97 4.61 7.95
CA PRO A 106 -5.34 4.58 6.55
C PRO A 106 -4.37 5.43 5.73
N VAL A 107 -3.96 4.89 4.58
CA VAL A 107 -3.03 5.58 3.69
C VAL A 107 -3.79 6.01 2.44
N GLY A 108 -3.74 7.30 2.14
CA GLY A 108 -4.34 7.89 0.96
C GLY A 108 -3.45 8.99 0.42
N GLY A 109 -3.32 9.08 -0.91
CA GLY A 109 -2.56 10.17 -1.50
C GLY A 109 -2.05 9.93 -2.91
N VAL A 110 -1.42 10.97 -3.45
CA VAL A 110 -0.69 10.96 -4.72
C VAL A 110 0.71 10.42 -4.46
N VAL A 111 0.85 9.13 -4.20
CA VAL A 111 2.18 8.53 -4.08
C VAL A 111 2.61 8.05 -5.45
N ALA A 112 3.07 9.00 -6.27
CA ALA A 112 3.75 8.69 -7.51
C ALA A 112 5.08 8.01 -7.18
N VAL A 113 5.26 6.77 -7.63
CA VAL A 113 6.60 6.17 -7.70
C VAL A 113 7.26 6.78 -8.94
N THR A 114 7.75 8.01 -8.81
CA THR A 114 8.81 8.47 -9.69
C THR A 114 10.01 7.60 -9.33
N GLY A 115 10.52 6.81 -10.27
CA GLY A 115 11.62 5.88 -10.04
C GLY A 115 12.86 6.60 -9.51
N GLU A 116 12.93 6.80 -8.20
CA GLU A 116 14.12 7.24 -7.50
C GLU A 116 14.76 5.97 -6.93
N THR A 117 15.86 5.59 -7.60
CA THR A 117 16.99 4.84 -7.08
C THR A 117 16.86 4.47 -5.62
N LEU A 118 16.83 3.17 -5.34
CA LEU A 118 17.03 2.56 -4.03
C LEU A 118 17.91 3.47 -3.14
N ALA A 119 17.32 4.05 -2.10
CA ALA A 119 18.08 4.78 -1.11
C ALA A 119 19.14 3.83 -0.56
N ARG A 120 20.40 4.05 -0.97
CA ARG A 120 21.56 3.52 -0.27
C ARG A 120 21.39 4.03 1.16
N THR A 121 21.04 3.17 2.11
CA THR A 121 20.92 3.50 3.52
C THR A 121 22.30 3.89 4.05
N GLY A 122 22.70 5.13 3.79
CA GLY A 122 23.88 5.75 4.35
C GLY A 122 23.45 6.71 5.43
N ALA A 123 23.66 6.30 6.68
CA ALA A 123 23.77 7.21 7.81
C ALA A 123 24.98 6.76 8.63
N PRO A 124 25.65 7.65 9.38
CA PRO A 124 25.99 9.05 9.08
C PRO A 124 27.48 9.31 9.37
N GLU A 125 28.18 10.14 8.59
CA GLU A 125 29.40 10.79 9.11
C GLU A 125 29.37 12.28 8.80
N SER A 126 29.53 13.05 9.87
CA SER A 126 29.41 14.50 9.93
C SER A 126 30.29 15.20 8.89
N ALA A 127 29.67 15.77 7.85
CA ALA A 127 30.33 16.73 6.99
C ALA A 127 30.32 18.10 7.67
N VAL A 128 31.29 18.36 8.56
CA VAL A 128 31.72 19.73 8.85
C VAL A 128 32.67 20.12 7.72
N LEU A 129 32.14 20.88 6.76
CA LEU A 129 32.85 21.54 5.68
C LEU A 129 33.31 22.92 6.15
N MET A 130 34.62 23.18 6.16
CA MET A 130 35.25 24.48 5.88
C MET A 130 36.70 24.16 5.48
N GLY A 131 37.33 24.65 4.42
CA GLY A 131 37.11 25.80 3.53
C GLY A 131 38.52 26.20 3.05
N LEU A 132 38.69 26.48 1.77
CA LEU A 132 39.96 26.85 1.12
C LEU A 132 40.51 28.20 1.61
N THR A 133 41.82 28.25 1.90
CA THR A 133 42.76 29.34 1.58
C THR A 133 44.19 28.81 1.70
#